data_AF-A0A1S8A7J3-F1
#
_entry.id   AF-A0A1S8A7J3-F1
#
_cell.length_a   1.000
_cell.length_b   1.000
_cell.length_c   1.000
_cell.angle_alpha   90.00
_cell.angle_beta   90.00
_cell.angle_gamma   90.00
#
_symmetry.space_group_name_H-M   'P 1'
#
loop_
_entity.id
_entity.type
_entity.pdbx_description
1 polymer ?
#
loop_
_entity_poly.entity_id
_entity_poly.type
_entity_poly.pdbx_seq_one_letter_code
_entity_poly.pdbx_strand_id
1 'polypeptide(L)'
;MDTVEFLQSKRNPSRSSSSEGDILKAATDADSLAVGDQCLVSPASVRIPDMFSSIMSVEPLINSHYDKIKSEADAWAAMVYNLDDKVAKRNCEADFAYMNAIWAPHADEEAFRMMIDWHHWVFAFDDQFDEGHLRDDPVLALEEISATINIMTDDHPPILKRENPIRYIFQTTWKRLQKVTTTEQQQRWIKNHKDYFTGLLRQVEIKKTKKRLTIDEYIDFRRQSIGAMPSCSLIEYACDIKISQSVLDHPSVVECEKISADLVFL
;
A
#
# COMPACT_ATOMS: atom_id res chain seq x y z
N MET A 1 21.66 13.26 -0.28
CA MET A 1 21.40 14.11 -1.48
C MET A 1 21.33 13.12 -2.61
N ASP A 2 20.15 12.56 -2.86
CA ASP A 2 20.05 11.29 -3.58
C ASP A 2 19.06 11.46 -4.74
N THR A 3 19.59 11.34 -5.96
CA THR A 3 18.81 11.36 -7.19
C THR A 3 18.27 9.95 -7.43
N VAL A 4 16.95 9.81 -7.50
CA VAL A 4 16.30 8.53 -7.83
C VAL A 4 15.98 8.51 -9.32
N GLU A 5 16.62 7.60 -10.07
CA GLU A 5 16.36 7.37 -11.50
C GLU A 5 15.35 6.23 -11.70
N PHE A 6 14.32 6.46 -12.52
CA PHE A 6 13.35 5.42 -12.92
C PHE A 6 13.76 4.77 -14.25
N LEU A 7 14.02 3.45 -14.23
CA LEU A 7 14.28 2.66 -15.44
C LEU A 7 12.96 2.24 -16.12
N GLN A 8 12.77 2.65 -17.37
CA GLN A 8 11.66 2.16 -18.20
C GLN A 8 11.97 0.75 -18.75
N SER A 9 11.05 -0.18 -18.48
CA SER A 9 11.05 -1.56 -19.02
C SER A 9 10.81 -1.57 -20.54
N LYS A 10 11.77 -2.11 -21.30
CA LYS A 10 11.62 -2.37 -22.75
C LYS A 10 10.78 -3.64 -22.97
N ARG A 11 9.62 -3.50 -23.63
CA ARG A 11 8.87 -4.63 -24.21
C ARG A 11 9.58 -5.14 -25.47
N ASN A 12 9.97 -6.42 -25.49
CA ASN A 12 10.35 -7.13 -26.72
C ASN A 12 9.11 -7.82 -27.33
N PRO A 13 8.79 -7.61 -28.61
CA PRO A 13 7.86 -8.48 -29.34
C PRO A 13 8.63 -9.65 -29.96
N SER A 14 8.38 -10.86 -29.48
CA SER A 14 8.81 -12.09 -30.16
C SER A 14 7.94 -12.35 -31.39
N ARG A 15 8.56 -12.49 -32.57
CA ARG A 15 7.93 -13.15 -33.73
C ARG A 15 8.85 -14.22 -34.32
N SER A 16 8.15 -15.23 -34.81
CA SER A 16 8.52 -16.53 -35.37
C SER A 16 9.52 -16.51 -36.54
N SER A 17 10.17 -17.66 -36.69
CA SER A 17 11.22 -18.06 -37.63
C SER A 17 10.77 -18.30 -39.09
N SER A 18 11.69 -17.95 -40.03
CA SER A 18 12.10 -18.64 -41.30
C SER A 18 11.05 -18.93 -42.40
N SER A 19 11.29 -18.81 -43.72
CA SER A 19 12.50 -18.74 -44.57
C SER A 19 12.15 -18.44 -46.06
N GLU A 20 13.20 -18.26 -46.88
CA GLU A 20 13.27 -18.31 -48.37
C GLU A 20 12.80 -17.04 -49.13
N GLY A 21 13.48 -16.50 -50.15
CA GLY A 21 14.69 -16.86 -50.91
C GLY A 21 14.94 -15.79 -52.01
N ASP A 22 16.19 -15.66 -52.44
CA ASP A 22 16.78 -14.66 -53.35
C ASP A 22 16.13 -14.51 -54.74
N ILE A 23 15.97 -13.27 -55.27
CA ILE A 23 16.14 -12.91 -56.70
C ILE A 23 16.57 -11.41 -56.88
N LEU A 24 17.81 -11.23 -57.35
CA LEU A 24 18.34 -10.31 -58.39
C LEU A 24 18.22 -8.75 -58.33
N LYS A 25 19.40 -8.15 -58.12
CA LYS A 25 20.04 -6.89 -58.60
C LYS A 25 19.28 -5.89 -59.53
N ALA A 26 19.46 -4.62 -59.14
CA ALA A 26 19.87 -3.42 -59.92
C ALA A 26 18.82 -2.32 -60.20
N ALA A 27 18.93 -1.22 -59.45
CA ALA A 27 18.75 0.20 -59.84
C ALA A 27 18.95 1.07 -58.56
N THR A 28 20.18 1.49 -58.25
CA THR A 28 20.68 2.89 -58.33
C THR A 28 19.65 4.00 -58.11
N ASP A 29 19.98 4.80 -57.07
CA ASP A 29 19.71 6.23 -56.87
C ASP A 29 18.28 6.68 -56.60
N ALA A 30 18.00 6.86 -55.30
CA ALA A 30 17.48 8.09 -54.67
C ALA A 30 16.57 7.75 -53.47
N ASP A 31 17.16 7.64 -52.27
CA ASP A 31 16.52 8.11 -51.03
C ASP A 31 17.52 8.06 -49.86
N SER A 32 18.43 9.03 -49.82
CA SER A 32 19.14 9.35 -48.58
C SER A 32 18.25 10.27 -47.73
N LEU A 33 17.15 9.73 -47.22
CA LEU A 33 16.42 10.36 -46.12
C LEU A 33 17.24 10.12 -44.86
N ALA A 34 17.91 11.19 -44.44
CA ALA A 34 18.63 11.28 -43.19
C ALA A 34 17.79 10.65 -42.07
N VAL A 35 18.37 9.64 -41.41
CA VAL A 35 17.87 9.09 -40.15
C VAL A 35 17.81 10.27 -39.19
N GLY A 36 16.59 10.79 -39.01
CA GLY A 36 16.29 11.86 -38.10
C GLY A 36 16.83 11.50 -36.73
N ASP A 37 17.66 12.40 -36.22
CA ASP A 37 18.21 12.47 -34.89
C ASP A 37 17.21 11.90 -33.88
N GLN A 38 17.49 10.69 -33.37
CA GLN A 38 16.73 10.14 -32.26
C GLN A 38 17.01 11.08 -31.09
N CYS A 39 16.12 12.03 -30.87
CA CYS A 39 16.10 12.88 -29.70
C CYS A 39 16.06 11.95 -28.49
N LEU A 40 17.24 11.69 -27.92
CA LEU A 40 17.42 10.98 -26.67
C LEU A 40 16.71 11.86 -25.63
N VAL A 41 15.44 11.55 -25.36
CA VAL A 41 14.68 12.20 -24.29
C VAL A 41 15.46 11.92 -23.01
N SER A 42 16.17 12.94 -22.52
CA SER A 42 16.87 12.85 -21.25
C SER A 42 15.88 12.39 -20.19
N PRO A 43 16.23 11.45 -19.29
CA PRO A 43 15.33 11.04 -18.23
C PRO A 43 14.84 12.28 -17.50
N ALA A 44 13.52 12.48 -17.47
CA ALA A 44 12.91 13.60 -16.79
C ALA A 44 13.26 13.46 -15.30
N SER A 45 14.03 14.41 -14.77
CA SER A 45 14.32 14.49 -13.34
C SER A 45 13.43 15.54 -12.71
N VAL A 46 12.96 15.25 -11.49
CA VAL A 46 12.18 16.18 -10.67
C VAL A 46 12.95 16.42 -9.39
N ARG A 47 13.10 17.68 -8.98
CA ARG A 47 13.69 18.05 -7.70
C ARG A 47 12.59 18.12 -6.65
N ILE A 48 12.60 17.18 -5.70
CA ILE A 48 11.73 17.23 -4.52
C ILE A 48 12.32 18.28 -3.56
N PRO A 49 11.56 19.33 -3.17
CA PRO A 49 12.02 20.30 -2.19
C PRO A 49 12.10 19.66 -0.79
N ASP A 50 12.64 20.39 0.19
CA ASP A 50 12.59 19.93 1.57
C ASP A 50 11.13 19.93 2.05
N MET A 51 10.60 18.73 2.26
CA MET A 51 9.22 18.51 2.70
C MET A 51 9.09 18.55 4.24
N PHE A 52 10.20 18.51 5.00
CA PHE A 52 10.21 18.53 6.47
C PHE A 52 10.27 19.96 6.99
N SER A 53 9.26 20.76 6.64
CA SER A 53 9.15 22.16 7.05
C SER A 53 7.89 22.42 7.88
N SER A 54 7.87 23.53 8.63
CA SER A 54 6.71 23.94 9.44
C SER A 54 6.29 22.85 10.44
N ILE A 55 5.02 22.44 10.45
CA ILE A 55 4.50 21.39 11.35
C ILE A 55 5.17 20.02 11.14
N MET A 56 5.80 19.78 9.98
CA MET A 56 6.51 18.54 9.65
C MET A 56 7.99 18.56 10.05
N SER A 57 8.51 19.69 10.56
CA SER A 57 9.91 19.81 10.99
C SER A 57 10.15 19.42 12.45
N VAL A 58 9.10 18.96 13.14
CA VAL A 58 9.19 18.57 14.55
C VAL A 58 9.86 17.20 14.61
N GLU A 59 10.95 17.11 15.39
CA GLU A 59 11.59 15.82 15.67
C GLU A 59 10.57 14.89 16.36
N PRO A 60 10.28 13.71 15.78
CA PRO A 60 9.24 12.86 16.32
C PRO A 60 9.70 12.20 17.63
N LEU A 61 8.75 11.99 18.54
CA LEU A 61 8.98 11.05 19.64
C LEU A 61 9.01 9.64 19.08
N ILE A 62 9.92 8.81 19.60
CA ILE A 62 10.05 7.40 19.20
C ILE A 62 9.54 6.52 20.34
N ASN A 63 8.69 5.54 20.02
CA ASN A 63 8.25 4.54 20.98
C ASN A 63 9.46 3.82 21.61
N SER A 64 9.52 3.77 22.95
CA SER A 64 10.62 3.18 23.70
C SER A 64 10.83 1.67 23.45
N HIS A 65 9.85 1.00 22.86
CA HIS A 65 9.89 -0.42 22.51
C HIS A 65 10.39 -0.67 21.07
N TYR A 66 10.74 0.37 20.29
CA TYR A 66 11.13 0.28 18.88
C TYR A 66 12.17 -0.81 18.61
N ASP A 67 13.35 -0.74 19.25
CA ASP A 67 14.46 -1.66 18.94
C ASP A 67 14.09 -3.13 19.19
N LYS A 68 13.39 -3.39 20.30
CA LYS A 68 12.95 -4.74 20.66
C LYS A 68 11.91 -5.25 19.66
N ILE A 69 10.82 -4.50 19.50
CA ILE A 69 9.64 -4.99 18.77
C ILE A 69 9.87 -5.02 17.27
N LYS A 70 10.71 -4.12 16.71
CA LYS A 70 11.13 -4.20 15.32
C LYS A 70 11.69 -5.58 14.98
N SER A 71 12.68 -6.04 15.75
CA SER A 71 13.34 -7.32 15.49
C SER A 71 12.37 -8.51 15.55
N GLU A 72 11.44 -8.50 16.50
CA GLU A 72 10.46 -9.57 16.69
C GLU A 72 9.35 -9.55 15.63
N ALA A 73 8.94 -8.36 15.18
CA ALA A 73 7.92 -8.17 14.15
C ALA A 73 8.44 -8.55 12.77
N ASP A 74 9.63 -8.08 12.41
CA ASP A 74 10.26 -8.37 11.12
C ASP A 74 10.56 -9.87 10.98
N ALA A 75 11.07 -10.50 12.05
CA ALA A 75 11.31 -11.95 12.07
C ALA A 75 10.01 -12.77 11.93
N TRP A 76 8.93 -12.31 12.58
CA TRP A 76 7.63 -12.97 12.46
C TRP A 76 7.01 -12.82 11.07
N ALA A 77 7.06 -11.63 10.47
CA ALA A 77 6.58 -11.39 9.12
C ALA A 77 7.35 -12.23 8.10
N ALA A 78 8.69 -12.26 8.18
CA ALA A 78 9.54 -13.09 7.34
C ALA A 78 9.18 -14.58 7.44
N MET A 79 8.94 -15.06 8.67
CA MET A 79 8.51 -16.42 8.92
C MET A 79 7.11 -16.69 8.35
N VAL A 80 6.14 -15.79 8.53
CA VAL A 80 4.75 -15.96 8.06
C VAL A 80 4.69 -15.99 6.54
N TYR A 81 5.35 -15.05 5.87
CA TYR A 81 5.39 -14.96 4.41
C TYR A 81 6.38 -15.92 3.76
N ASN A 82 7.18 -16.66 4.55
CA ASN A 82 8.21 -17.56 4.06
C ASN A 82 9.20 -16.85 3.11
N LEU A 83 9.65 -15.67 3.53
CA LEU A 83 10.56 -14.82 2.75
C LEU A 83 11.95 -15.45 2.70
N ASP A 84 12.62 -15.33 1.56
CA ASP A 84 14.06 -15.58 1.49
C ASP A 84 14.85 -14.44 2.17
N ASP A 85 16.14 -14.68 2.45
CA ASP A 85 16.99 -13.73 3.17
C ASP A 85 17.08 -12.35 2.49
N LYS A 86 17.02 -12.30 1.15
CA LYS A 86 17.11 -11.04 0.40
C LYS A 86 15.82 -10.23 0.54
N VAL A 87 14.67 -10.88 0.41
CA VAL A 87 13.36 -10.22 0.55
C VAL A 87 13.11 -9.85 2.02
N ALA A 88 13.49 -10.71 2.97
CA ALA A 88 13.40 -10.42 4.40
C ALA A 88 14.24 -9.19 4.78
N LYS A 89 15.46 -9.07 4.22
CA LYS A 89 16.29 -7.88 4.42
C LYS A 89 15.61 -6.61 3.89
N ARG A 90 15.05 -6.66 2.68
CA ARG A 90 14.33 -5.52 2.09
C ARG A 90 13.09 -5.15 2.92
N ASN A 91 12.35 -6.14 3.44
CA ASN A 91 11.20 -5.90 4.32
C ASN A 91 11.64 -5.19 5.61
N CYS A 92 12.75 -5.61 6.22
CA CYS A 92 13.32 -4.96 7.40
C CYS A 92 13.75 -3.50 7.13
N GLU A 93 14.29 -3.22 5.94
CA GLU A 93 14.69 -1.87 5.49
C GLU A 93 13.49 -0.93 5.24
N ALA A 94 12.28 -1.46 4.95
CA ALA A 94 11.07 -0.65 4.85
C ALA A 94 10.65 -0.03 6.19
N ASP A 95 11.09 -0.65 7.29
CA ASP A 95 10.97 -0.16 8.67
C ASP A 95 9.57 0.30 9.11
N PHE A 96 8.59 -0.59 8.96
CA PHE A 96 7.24 -0.37 9.48
C PHE A 96 7.22 -0.17 11.00
N ALA A 97 8.22 -0.67 11.73
CA ALA A 97 8.36 -0.41 13.15
C ALA A 97 8.63 1.07 13.43
N TYR A 98 9.51 1.73 12.67
CA TYR A 98 9.79 3.15 12.86
C TYR A 98 8.57 4.00 12.53
N MET A 99 7.90 3.71 11.42
CA MET A 99 6.66 4.38 11.04
C MET A 99 5.60 4.32 12.16
N ASN A 100 5.42 3.16 12.79
CA ASN A 100 4.49 3.04 13.90
C ASN A 100 5.01 3.68 15.20
N ALA A 101 6.34 3.71 15.40
CA ALA A 101 6.95 4.27 16.61
C ALA A 101 6.75 5.77 16.71
N ILE A 102 6.71 6.47 15.56
CA ILE A 102 6.45 7.92 15.49
C ILE A 102 4.95 8.25 15.54
N TRP A 103 4.09 7.32 15.13
CA TRP A 103 2.63 7.51 15.16
C TRP A 103 2.02 7.25 16.53
N ALA A 104 2.52 6.25 17.26
CA ALA A 104 2.07 5.91 18.60
C ALA A 104 3.27 5.81 19.58
N PRO A 105 3.95 6.93 19.87
CA PRO A 105 5.18 6.94 20.67
C PRO A 105 4.99 6.51 22.13
N HIS A 106 3.74 6.46 22.60
CA HIS A 106 3.38 6.09 23.97
C HIS A 106 2.58 4.79 24.06
N ALA A 107 2.35 4.10 22.94
CA ALA A 107 1.71 2.79 22.96
C ALA A 107 2.55 1.78 23.75
N ASP A 108 1.87 0.90 24.48
CA ASP A 108 2.54 -0.22 25.14
C ASP A 108 3.09 -1.23 24.12
N GLU A 109 3.87 -2.19 24.62
CA GLU A 109 4.52 -3.20 23.80
C GLU A 109 3.54 -4.04 22.95
N GLU A 110 2.38 -4.41 23.50
CA GLU A 110 1.40 -5.26 22.81
C GLU A 110 0.67 -4.49 21.72
N ALA A 111 0.22 -3.27 22.04
CA ALA A 111 -0.41 -2.36 21.12
C ALA A 111 0.52 -1.99 19.97
N PHE A 112 1.76 -1.62 20.28
CA PHE A 112 2.77 -1.27 19.29
C PHE A 112 3.08 -2.47 18.36
N ARG A 113 3.20 -3.68 18.92
CA ARG A 113 3.39 -4.89 18.12
C ARG A 113 2.20 -5.16 17.19
N MET A 114 0.97 -4.99 17.66
CA MET A 114 -0.23 -5.16 16.85
C MET A 114 -0.23 -4.20 15.65
N MET A 115 0.12 -2.93 15.86
CA MET A 115 0.18 -1.94 14.78
C MET A 115 1.18 -2.32 13.69
N ILE A 116 2.37 -2.81 14.08
CA ILE A 116 3.40 -3.24 13.10
C ILE A 116 2.93 -4.46 12.32
N ASP A 117 2.34 -5.45 12.99
CA ASP A 117 1.82 -6.65 12.32
C ASP A 117 0.69 -6.30 11.34
N TRP A 118 -0.17 -5.32 11.66
CA TRP A 118 -1.18 -4.84 10.72
C TRP A 118 -0.57 -4.08 9.53
N HIS A 119 0.49 -3.30 9.74
CA HIS A 119 1.15 -2.64 8.61
C HIS A 119 1.91 -3.63 7.71
N HIS A 120 2.51 -4.68 8.27
CA HIS A 120 3.00 -5.81 7.47
C HIS A 120 1.88 -6.41 6.60
N TRP A 121 0.65 -6.51 7.13
CA TRP A 121 -0.49 -6.96 6.35
C TRP A 121 -0.90 -5.97 5.26
N VAL A 122 -1.13 -4.69 5.59
CA VAL A 122 -1.74 -3.75 4.64
C VAL A 122 -0.87 -3.55 3.41
N PHE A 123 0.45 -3.45 3.58
CA PHE A 123 1.37 -3.32 2.45
C PHE A 123 1.41 -4.59 1.58
N ALA A 124 1.47 -5.78 2.20
CA ALA A 124 1.42 -7.03 1.45
C ALA A 124 0.08 -7.24 0.72
N PHE A 125 -1.02 -6.75 1.31
CA PHE A 125 -2.35 -6.78 0.71
C PHE A 125 -2.44 -5.80 -0.46
N ASP A 126 -2.03 -4.54 -0.27
CA ASP A 126 -2.02 -3.50 -1.31
C ASP A 126 -1.14 -3.87 -2.52
N ASP A 127 0.01 -4.50 -2.29
CA ASP A 127 0.90 -4.95 -3.37
C ASP A 127 0.18 -5.90 -4.36
N GLN A 128 -0.83 -6.65 -3.91
CA GLN A 128 -1.65 -7.48 -4.81
C GLN A 128 -2.46 -6.65 -5.82
N PHE A 129 -2.89 -5.45 -5.43
CA PHE A 129 -3.69 -4.50 -6.21
C PHE A 129 -2.84 -3.47 -6.97
N ASP A 130 -1.63 -3.15 -6.50
CA ASP A 130 -0.74 -2.19 -7.15
C ASP A 130 0.06 -2.85 -8.28
N GLU A 131 0.84 -3.87 -7.94
CA GLU A 131 1.79 -4.52 -8.85
C GLU A 131 1.42 -5.97 -9.17
N GLY A 132 0.58 -6.58 -8.33
CA GLY A 132 0.23 -7.98 -8.34
C GLY A 132 -0.86 -8.38 -9.36
N HIS A 133 -1.43 -9.55 -9.10
CA HIS A 133 -2.38 -10.22 -10.00
C HIS A 133 -3.80 -9.64 -9.96
N LEU A 134 -4.12 -8.79 -8.98
CA LEU A 134 -5.45 -8.17 -8.84
C LEU A 134 -5.55 -6.81 -9.53
N ARG A 135 -4.42 -6.23 -9.94
CA ARG A 135 -4.29 -4.82 -10.36
C ARG A 135 -5.25 -4.35 -11.45
N ASP A 136 -5.64 -5.25 -12.35
CA ASP A 136 -6.50 -4.96 -13.51
C ASP A 136 -7.58 -6.03 -13.73
N ASP A 137 -7.83 -6.87 -12.72
CA ASP A 137 -8.87 -7.90 -12.72
C ASP A 137 -9.94 -7.62 -11.64
N PRO A 138 -11.05 -6.92 -11.98
CA PRO A 138 -12.12 -6.60 -11.04
C PRO A 138 -12.81 -7.82 -10.44
N VAL A 139 -12.82 -8.97 -11.13
CA VAL A 139 -13.50 -10.18 -10.64
C VAL A 139 -12.67 -10.79 -9.52
N LEU A 140 -11.38 -11.03 -9.77
CA LEU A 140 -10.47 -11.54 -8.74
C LEU A 140 -10.32 -10.56 -7.57
N ALA A 141 -10.25 -9.25 -7.85
CA ALA A 141 -10.19 -8.22 -6.82
C ALA A 141 -11.42 -8.26 -5.90
N LEU A 142 -12.62 -8.40 -6.46
CA LEU A 142 -13.85 -8.52 -5.69
C LEU A 142 -13.90 -9.81 -4.87
N GLU A 143 -13.41 -10.93 -5.41
CA GLU A 143 -13.30 -12.19 -4.67
C GLU A 143 -12.35 -12.07 -3.46
N GLU A 144 -11.17 -11.46 -3.64
CA GLU A 144 -10.20 -11.24 -2.56
C GLU A 144 -10.78 -10.32 -1.47
N ILE A 145 -11.41 -9.22 -1.86
CA ILE A 145 -12.04 -8.28 -0.93
C ILE A 145 -13.19 -8.93 -0.17
N SER A 146 -14.06 -9.68 -0.86
CA SER A 146 -15.18 -10.35 -0.22
C SER A 146 -14.71 -11.38 0.80
N ALA A 147 -13.67 -12.15 0.45
CA ALA A 147 -13.08 -13.10 1.36
C ALA A 147 -12.40 -12.42 2.57
N THR A 148 -11.76 -11.27 2.37
CA THR A 148 -11.11 -10.51 3.44
C THR A 148 -12.14 -9.85 4.38
N ILE A 149 -13.25 -9.33 3.84
CA ILE A 149 -14.37 -8.82 4.65
C ILE A 149 -14.96 -9.94 5.52
N ASN A 150 -15.11 -11.15 4.98
CA ASN A 150 -15.66 -12.28 5.73
C ASN A 150 -14.79 -12.68 6.94
N ILE A 151 -13.49 -12.36 6.95
CA ILE A 151 -12.61 -12.61 8.11
C ILE A 151 -13.07 -11.84 9.35
N MET A 152 -13.74 -10.71 9.17
CA MET A 152 -14.22 -9.87 10.26
C MET A 152 -15.60 -10.31 10.80
N THR A 153 -16.14 -11.46 10.39
CA THR A 153 -17.33 -12.06 11.02
C THR A 153 -16.94 -12.90 12.24
N ASP A 154 -17.85 -12.99 13.22
CA ASP A 154 -17.58 -13.67 14.49
C ASP A 154 -17.34 -15.19 14.34
N ASP A 155 -17.84 -15.79 13.25
CA ASP A 155 -17.84 -17.23 12.99
C ASP A 155 -16.78 -17.67 11.96
N HIS A 156 -15.93 -16.77 11.46
CA HIS A 156 -14.95 -17.12 10.44
C HIS A 156 -13.94 -18.15 10.97
N PRO A 157 -13.72 -19.28 10.26
CA PRO A 157 -12.81 -20.33 10.72
C PRO A 157 -11.36 -19.83 10.79
N PRO A 158 -10.51 -20.42 11.66
CA PRO A 158 -9.09 -20.12 11.67
C PRO A 158 -8.45 -20.34 10.30
N ILE A 159 -7.73 -19.33 9.81
CA ILE A 159 -6.96 -19.45 8.56
C ILE A 159 -5.60 -20.02 8.91
N LEU A 160 -5.11 -21.00 8.15
CA LEU A 160 -3.74 -21.47 8.33
C LEU A 160 -2.78 -20.55 7.58
N LYS A 161 -1.68 -20.15 8.23
CA LYS A 161 -0.56 -19.42 7.60
C LYS A 161 -0.18 -19.97 6.22
N ARG A 162 -0.08 -21.31 6.10
CA ARG A 162 0.35 -21.99 4.86
C ARG A 162 -0.67 -21.91 3.72
N GLU A 163 -1.94 -21.64 4.03
CA GLU A 163 -3.02 -21.56 3.06
C GLU A 163 -3.10 -20.15 2.48
N ASN A 164 -3.06 -19.14 3.35
CA ASN A 164 -3.01 -17.75 2.92
C ASN A 164 -2.33 -16.89 4.01
N PRO A 165 -1.04 -16.53 3.85
CA PRO A 165 -0.30 -15.80 4.88
C PRO A 165 -0.83 -14.37 5.07
N ILE A 166 -1.28 -13.69 4.01
CA ILE A 166 -1.83 -12.34 4.09
C ILE A 166 -3.11 -12.33 4.94
N ARG A 167 -4.08 -13.19 4.61
CA ARG A 167 -5.32 -13.32 5.38
C ARG A 167 -5.10 -13.86 6.79
N TYR A 168 -4.06 -14.69 7.01
CA TYR A 168 -3.67 -15.14 8.33
C TYR A 168 -3.23 -13.98 9.24
N ILE A 169 -2.40 -13.05 8.74
CA ILE A 169 -2.00 -11.87 9.51
C ILE A 169 -3.23 -11.01 9.80
N PHE A 170 -4.09 -10.75 8.81
CA PHE A 170 -5.31 -9.96 9.02
C PHE A 170 -6.24 -10.56 10.08
N GLN A 171 -6.46 -11.87 10.05
CA GLN A 171 -7.26 -12.55 11.06
C GLN A 171 -6.59 -12.47 12.44
N THR A 172 -5.26 -12.54 12.49
CA THR A 172 -4.50 -12.41 13.75
C THR A 172 -4.66 -11.01 14.34
N THR A 173 -4.54 -9.97 13.53
CA THR A 173 -4.70 -8.58 13.97
C THR A 173 -6.15 -8.28 14.38
N TRP A 174 -7.13 -8.78 13.62
CA TRP A 174 -8.55 -8.67 13.99
C TRP A 174 -8.84 -9.31 15.34
N LYS A 175 -8.38 -10.55 15.57
CA LYS A 175 -8.56 -11.25 16.85
C LYS A 175 -7.89 -10.56 18.03
N ARG A 176 -6.76 -9.88 17.82
CA ARG A 176 -6.11 -9.07 18.87
C ARG A 176 -6.93 -7.82 19.19
N LEU A 177 -7.40 -7.13 18.15
CA LEU A 177 -8.25 -5.96 18.29
C LEU A 177 -9.53 -6.27 19.07
N GLN A 178 -10.22 -7.37 18.73
CA GLN A 178 -11.46 -7.78 19.40
C GLN A 178 -11.34 -8.02 20.91
N LYS A 179 -10.14 -8.39 21.40
CA LYS A 179 -9.95 -8.71 22.83
C LYS A 179 -10.02 -7.51 23.75
N VAL A 180 -9.72 -6.32 23.25
CA VAL A 180 -9.52 -5.12 24.08
C VAL A 180 -10.38 -3.94 23.66
N THR A 181 -10.93 -3.96 22.44
CA THR A 181 -11.75 -2.86 21.93
C THR A 181 -13.24 -3.05 22.21
N THR A 182 -13.96 -1.94 22.28
CA THR A 182 -15.42 -1.94 22.39
C THR A 182 -16.08 -2.35 21.08
N THR A 183 -17.36 -2.74 21.14
CA THR A 183 -18.16 -3.01 19.93
C THR A 183 -18.17 -1.82 18.98
N GLU A 184 -18.21 -0.59 19.49
CA GLU A 184 -18.21 0.62 18.66
C GLU A 184 -16.89 0.78 17.87
N GLN A 185 -15.75 0.56 18.53
CA GLN A 185 -14.43 0.55 17.90
C GLN A 185 -14.30 -0.55 16.84
N GLN A 186 -14.84 -1.75 17.14
CA GLN A 186 -14.88 -2.87 16.19
C GLN A 186 -15.74 -2.54 14.96
N GLN A 187 -16.90 -1.89 15.14
CA GLN A 187 -17.73 -1.46 14.00
C GLN A 187 -17.05 -0.38 13.16
N ARG A 188 -16.33 0.57 13.79
CA ARG A 188 -15.51 1.56 13.08
C ARG A 188 -14.40 0.90 12.27
N TRP A 189 -13.68 -0.05 12.87
CA TRP A 189 -12.67 -0.84 12.17
C TRP A 189 -13.23 -1.50 10.92
N ILE A 190 -14.35 -2.22 11.05
CA ILE A 190 -15.02 -2.90 9.93
C ILE A 190 -15.43 -1.90 8.85
N LYS A 191 -16.03 -0.77 9.24
CA LYS A 191 -16.45 0.28 8.30
C LYS A 191 -15.25 0.84 7.53
N ASN A 192 -14.19 1.24 8.24
CA ASN A 192 -13.01 1.85 7.62
C ASN A 192 -12.31 0.89 6.65
N HIS A 193 -12.27 -0.41 6.95
CA HIS A 193 -11.75 -1.42 6.02
C HIS A 193 -12.65 -1.59 4.79
N LYS A 194 -13.98 -1.61 4.96
CA LYS A 194 -14.92 -1.69 3.82
C LYS A 194 -14.81 -0.48 2.88
N ASP A 195 -14.64 0.71 3.45
CA ASP A 195 -14.45 1.94 2.67
C ASP A 195 -13.11 1.88 1.90
N TYR A 196 -12.04 1.44 2.56
CA TYR A 196 -10.74 1.22 1.91
C TYR A 196 -10.79 0.19 0.78
N PHE A 197 -11.41 -0.96 1.00
CA PHE A 197 -11.59 -1.99 -0.03
C PHE A 197 -12.43 -1.49 -1.21
N THR A 198 -13.43 -0.66 -0.94
CA THR A 198 -14.20 0.02 -2.01
C THR A 198 -13.28 0.93 -2.85
N GLY A 199 -12.37 1.65 -2.19
CA GLY A 199 -11.30 2.42 -2.84
C GLY A 199 -10.40 1.57 -3.74
N LEU A 200 -10.01 0.38 -3.29
CA LEU A 200 -9.21 -0.56 -4.09
C LEU A 200 -9.95 -1.08 -5.32
N LEU A 201 -11.24 -1.42 -5.22
CA LEU A 201 -12.04 -1.80 -6.38
C LEU A 201 -12.13 -0.66 -7.41
N ARG A 202 -12.29 0.57 -6.94
CA ARG A 202 -12.26 1.76 -7.80
C ARG A 202 -10.90 1.91 -8.48
N GLN A 203 -9.80 1.68 -7.76
CA GLN A 203 -8.44 1.69 -8.31
C GLN A 203 -8.26 0.66 -9.43
N VAL A 204 -8.72 -0.58 -9.22
CA VAL A 204 -8.66 -1.66 -10.23
C VAL A 204 -9.45 -1.27 -11.49
N GLU A 205 -10.64 -0.69 -11.33
CA GLU A 205 -11.45 -0.24 -12.47
C GLU A 205 -10.79 0.91 -13.25
N ILE A 206 -10.18 1.88 -12.55
CA ILE A 206 -9.40 2.95 -13.18
C ILE A 206 -8.24 2.36 -13.98
N LYS A 207 -7.51 1.39 -13.42
CA LYS A 207 -6.39 0.73 -14.08
C LYS A 207 -6.84 -0.04 -15.32
N LYS A 208 -7.90 -0.84 -15.20
CA LYS A 208 -8.47 -1.65 -16.30
C LYS A 208 -8.96 -0.79 -17.46
N THR A 209 -9.73 0.26 -17.15
CA THR A 209 -10.27 1.17 -18.18
C THR A 209 -9.25 2.17 -18.69
N LYS A 210 -8.09 2.28 -18.03
CA LYS A 210 -7.07 3.32 -18.27
C LYS A 210 -7.68 4.73 -18.20
N LYS A 211 -8.68 4.90 -17.33
CA LYS A 211 -9.34 6.19 -17.13
C LYS A 211 -8.30 7.22 -16.68
N ARG A 212 -8.24 8.36 -17.36
CA ARG A 212 -7.50 9.52 -16.88
C ARG A 212 -8.40 10.31 -15.96
N LEU A 213 -7.95 10.52 -14.73
CA LEU A 213 -8.69 11.27 -13.73
C LEU A 213 -8.35 12.75 -13.80
N THR A 214 -9.29 13.60 -13.42
CA THR A 214 -8.98 14.98 -13.00
C THR A 214 -8.25 14.97 -11.65
N ILE A 215 -7.70 16.12 -11.24
CA ILE A 215 -7.07 16.25 -9.91
C ILE A 215 -8.07 15.97 -8.80
N ASP A 216 -9.28 16.53 -8.88
CA ASP A 216 -10.32 16.32 -7.88
C ASP A 216 -10.75 14.85 -7.81
N GLU A 217 -10.91 14.19 -8.97
CA GLU A 217 -11.21 12.76 -9.03
C GLU A 217 -10.07 11.92 -8.44
N TYR A 218 -8.80 12.34 -8.65
CA TYR A 218 -7.62 11.68 -8.09
C TYR A 218 -7.62 11.75 -6.56
N ILE A 219 -7.74 12.96 -6.00
CA ILE A 219 -7.76 13.19 -4.55
C ILE A 219 -8.91 12.41 -3.90
N ASP A 220 -10.11 12.48 -4.47
CA ASP A 220 -11.29 11.80 -3.95
C ASP A 220 -11.12 10.27 -3.89
N PHE A 221 -10.64 9.63 -4.96
CA PHE A 221 -10.42 8.18 -4.89
C PHE A 221 -9.25 7.83 -3.97
N ARG A 222 -8.17 8.63 -3.99
CA ARG A 222 -6.94 8.28 -3.28
C ARG A 222 -7.14 8.36 -1.77
N ARG A 223 -7.94 9.31 -1.27
CA ARG A 223 -8.39 9.34 0.14
C ARG A 223 -9.01 8.02 0.60
N GLN A 224 -9.74 7.34 -0.27
CA GLN A 224 -10.34 6.04 0.03
C GLN A 224 -9.33 4.89 -0.12
N SER A 225 -8.48 4.91 -1.15
CA SER A 225 -7.61 3.77 -1.48
C SER A 225 -6.26 3.72 -0.74
N ILE A 226 -5.89 4.72 0.06
CA ILE A 226 -4.58 4.76 0.74
C ILE A 226 -4.52 4.03 2.09
N GLY A 227 -5.63 3.49 2.59
CA GLY A 227 -5.64 2.79 3.89
C GLY A 227 -5.43 3.70 5.11
N ALA A 228 -5.54 5.03 4.99
CA ALA A 228 -5.33 5.95 6.12
C ALA A 228 -6.39 5.80 7.22
N MET A 229 -7.67 5.65 6.88
CA MET A 229 -8.73 5.55 7.91
C MET A 229 -8.68 4.23 8.72
N PRO A 230 -8.40 3.06 8.09
CA PRO A 230 -8.00 1.87 8.84
C PRO A 230 -6.84 2.12 9.80
N SER A 231 -5.83 2.87 9.36
CA SER A 231 -4.67 3.23 10.19
C SER A 231 -5.02 4.16 11.35
N CYS A 232 -5.90 5.14 11.17
CA CYS A 232 -6.41 5.98 12.27
C CYS A 232 -7.13 5.14 13.34
N SER A 233 -7.82 4.07 12.93
CA SER A 233 -8.47 3.14 13.87
C SER A 233 -7.46 2.39 14.75
N LEU A 234 -6.25 2.15 14.24
CA LEU A 234 -5.16 1.59 15.04
C LEU A 234 -4.67 2.55 16.11
N ILE A 235 -4.67 3.86 15.85
CA ILE A 235 -4.27 4.85 16.87
C ILE A 235 -5.28 4.88 18.01
N GLU A 236 -6.57 4.80 17.68
CA GLU A 236 -7.61 4.69 18.70
C GLU A 236 -7.38 3.48 19.62
N TYR A 237 -7.05 2.33 19.01
CA TYR A 237 -6.69 1.09 19.72
C TYR A 237 -5.41 1.24 20.55
N ALA A 238 -4.32 1.73 19.95
CA ALA A 238 -3.00 1.68 20.55
C ALA A 238 -2.81 2.69 21.68
N CYS A 239 -3.58 3.77 21.66
CA CYS A 239 -3.55 4.82 22.68
C CYS A 239 -4.69 4.68 23.72
N ASP A 240 -5.47 3.58 23.69
CA ASP A 240 -6.69 3.36 24.50
C ASP A 240 -7.64 4.58 24.51
N ILE A 241 -7.83 5.19 23.34
CA ILE A 241 -8.70 6.36 23.20
C ILE A 241 -10.14 5.89 23.06
N LYS A 242 -11.01 6.31 23.98
CA LYS A 242 -12.45 5.99 23.94
C LYS A 242 -13.22 7.22 23.48
N ILE A 243 -13.34 7.36 22.17
CA ILE A 243 -14.05 8.46 21.53
C ILE A 243 -15.44 8.02 21.06
N SER A 244 -16.45 8.84 21.32
CA SER A 244 -17.81 8.57 20.85
C SER A 244 -17.95 8.90 19.37
N GLN A 245 -18.87 8.20 18.70
CA GLN A 245 -19.15 8.46 17.28
C GLN A 245 -19.57 9.91 17.03
N SER A 246 -20.33 10.52 17.95
CA SER A 246 -20.75 11.93 17.84
C SER A 246 -19.59 12.93 17.78
N VAL A 247 -18.45 12.64 18.40
CA VAL A 247 -17.26 13.50 18.32
C VAL A 247 -16.53 13.28 17.01
N LEU A 248 -16.40 12.03 16.57
CA LEU A 248 -15.80 11.69 15.26
C LEU A 248 -16.62 12.29 14.10
N ASP A 249 -17.95 12.29 14.21
CA ASP A 249 -18.86 12.85 13.21
C ASP A 249 -18.87 14.38 13.22
N HIS A 250 -18.21 15.04 14.18
CA HIS A 250 -18.12 16.49 14.20
C HIS A 250 -17.43 16.98 12.92
N PRO A 251 -17.98 17.97 12.18
CA PRO A 251 -17.45 18.37 10.87
C PRO A 251 -15.95 18.72 10.88
N SER A 252 -15.47 19.33 11.96
CA SER A 252 -14.03 19.64 12.11
C SER A 252 -13.15 18.41 12.23
N VAL A 253 -13.61 17.35 12.90
CA VAL A 253 -12.83 16.10 13.04
C VAL A 253 -12.78 15.38 11.70
N VAL A 254 -13.91 15.27 11.01
CA VAL A 254 -13.98 14.73 9.64
C VAL A 254 -13.06 15.50 8.68
N GLU A 255 -13.00 16.82 8.79
CA GLU A 255 -12.10 17.62 7.95
C GLU A 255 -10.63 17.39 8.30
N CYS A 256 -10.29 17.28 9.59
CA CYS A 256 -8.94 16.91 10.02
C CYS A 256 -8.52 15.52 9.50
N GLU A 257 -9.42 14.53 9.52
CA GLU A 257 -9.16 13.19 8.98
C GLU A 257 -8.88 13.25 7.47
N LYS A 258 -9.65 14.04 6.71
CA LYS A 258 -9.43 14.23 5.28
C LYS A 258 -8.10 14.91 4.98
N ILE A 259 -7.77 15.99 5.68
CA ILE A 259 -6.50 16.71 5.50
C ILE A 259 -5.33 15.78 5.88
N SER A 260 -5.49 15.00 6.94
CA SER A 260 -4.46 14.02 7.35
C SER A 260 -4.25 12.97 6.26
N ALA A 261 -5.33 12.44 5.67
CA ALA A 261 -5.23 11.52 4.54
C ALA A 261 -4.53 12.17 3.33
N ASP A 262 -4.85 13.41 3.00
CA ASP A 262 -4.22 14.15 1.90
C ASP A 262 -2.71 14.31 2.13
N LEU A 263 -2.29 14.68 3.33
CA LEU A 263 -0.87 14.83 3.68
C LEU A 263 -0.09 13.50 3.62
N VAL A 264 -0.76 12.36 3.70
CA VAL A 264 -0.11 11.04 3.60
C VAL A 264 0.24 10.66 2.16
N PHE A 265 -0.56 11.05 1.16
CA PHE A 265 -0.34 10.64 -0.23
C PHE A 265 0.16 11.72 -1.19
N LEU A 266 0.16 13.00 -0.77
CA LEU A 266 0.69 14.13 -1.53
C LEU A 266 2.21 14.29 -1.35
#